data_AF-A0A522F2H6-F1
#
_entry.id   AF-A0A522F2H6-F1
#
_cell.length_a   1.000
_cell.length_b   1.000
_cell.length_c   1.000
_cell.angle_alpha   90.00
_cell.angle_beta   90.00
_cell.angle_gamma   90.00
#
_symmetry.space_group_name_H-M   'P 1'
#
loop_
_entity.id
_entity.type
_entity.pdbx_description
1 polymer ?
#
loop_
_entity_poly.entity_id
_entity_poly.type
_entity_poly.pdbx_seq_one_letter_code
_entity_poly.pdbx_strand_id
1 'polypeptide(L)'
;RGGAETAHKLLIWDKDVVFFPKKINGKYAFLHRIYPDIQIVYFNDIKELDNGFWRDHLFSIKKNTVLESKMHFEASYIGGGCPPIETKDGWLMIYHGVEDTHHGYVYHAGAALLDLNDPTKEIGRLSNPLFSPELEWEKQGTVNNVVFPTGTILKGEMLYIYYGAADKRIGVAEVNINELIGEIKKSNS
;
A
#
# COMPACT_ATOMS: atom_id res chain seq x y z
N ARG A 1 -32.66 30.89 -19.98
CA ARG A 1 -32.91 29.44 -19.83
C ARG A 1 -31.60 28.81 -19.36
N GLY A 2 -31.37 28.79 -18.05
CA GLY A 2 -30.18 28.20 -17.45
C GLY A 2 -30.39 26.70 -17.30
N GLY A 3 -29.67 25.91 -18.09
CA GLY A 3 -29.54 24.48 -17.85
C GLY A 3 -28.60 24.30 -16.67
N ALA A 4 -29.14 23.91 -15.52
CA ALA A 4 -28.33 23.32 -14.48
C ALA A 4 -27.80 22.00 -15.05
N GLU A 5 -26.52 21.97 -15.44
CA GLU A 5 -25.81 20.72 -15.68
C GLU A 5 -25.87 19.92 -14.38
N THR A 6 -26.66 18.86 -14.37
CA THR A 6 -26.59 17.85 -13.33
C THR A 6 -25.23 17.17 -13.43
N ALA A 7 -24.24 17.70 -12.73
CA ALA A 7 -22.95 17.06 -12.55
C ALA A 7 -23.22 15.68 -11.93
N HIS A 8 -23.04 14.62 -12.72
CA HIS A 8 -23.14 13.26 -12.23
C HIS A 8 -22.04 13.06 -11.18
N LYS A 9 -22.45 12.75 -9.94
CA LYS A 9 -21.50 12.42 -8.87
C LYS A 9 -20.81 11.10 -9.22
N LEU A 10 -19.53 11.18 -9.56
CA LEU A 10 -18.68 10.01 -9.70
C LEU A 10 -18.29 9.53 -8.30
N LEU A 11 -18.59 8.27 -7.98
CA LEU A 11 -18.14 7.62 -6.76
C LEU A 11 -16.88 6.83 -7.08
N ILE A 12 -15.82 7.08 -6.31
CA ILE A 12 -14.53 6.42 -6.45
C ILE A 12 -14.24 5.69 -5.13
N TRP A 13 -13.66 4.50 -5.24
CA TRP A 13 -13.19 3.76 -4.08
C TRP A 13 -11.76 4.15 -3.76
N ASP A 14 -11.62 5.20 -2.95
CA ASP A 14 -10.35 5.69 -2.42
C ASP A 14 -10.19 5.30 -0.94
N LYS A 15 -9.09 4.64 -0.60
CA LYS A 15 -8.78 4.14 0.74
C LYS A 15 -7.26 4.18 1.00
N ASP A 16 -6.86 3.79 2.21
CA ASP A 16 -5.48 3.42 2.54
C ASP A 16 -4.47 4.57 2.40
N VAL A 17 -4.92 5.79 2.76
CA VAL A 17 -4.05 6.98 2.78
C VAL A 17 -2.93 6.80 3.79
N VAL A 18 -1.69 6.83 3.32
CA VAL A 18 -0.49 6.72 4.16
C VAL A 18 0.60 7.70 3.74
N PHE A 19 1.06 8.51 4.68
CA PHE A 19 2.09 9.52 4.42
C PHE A 19 3.49 8.91 4.42
N PHE A 20 4.35 9.45 3.56
CA PHE A 20 5.79 9.26 3.73
C PHE A 20 6.25 10.02 4.99
N PRO A 21 7.25 9.51 5.72
CA PRO A 21 7.70 10.11 6.98
C PRO A 21 8.47 11.43 6.81
N LYS A 22 8.73 11.84 5.56
CA LYS A 22 9.33 13.13 5.22
C LYS A 22 8.87 13.61 3.84
N LYS A 23 9.20 14.87 3.54
CA LYS A 23 9.00 15.44 2.21
C LYS A 23 9.90 14.77 1.17
N ILE A 24 9.37 14.58 -0.03
CA ILE A 24 10.07 14.04 -1.19
C ILE A 24 10.22 15.18 -2.19
N ASN A 25 11.47 15.49 -2.57
CA ASN A 25 11.80 16.63 -3.44
C ASN A 25 11.14 17.96 -2.98
N GLY A 26 11.09 18.18 -1.66
CA GLY A 26 10.52 19.40 -1.05
C GLY A 26 8.99 19.41 -0.90
N LYS A 27 8.27 18.39 -1.37
CA LYS A 27 6.80 18.28 -1.29
C LYS A 27 6.36 17.25 -0.27
N TYR A 28 5.19 17.45 0.34
CA TYR A 28 4.52 16.38 1.07
C TYR A 28 4.06 15.31 0.07
N ALA A 29 4.09 14.05 0.51
CA ALA A 29 3.64 12.94 -0.30
C ALA A 29 2.86 11.94 0.55
N PHE A 30 1.77 11.40 0.00
CA PHE A 30 1.09 10.23 0.55
C PHE A 30 0.78 9.25 -0.56
N LEU A 31 0.73 7.98 -0.19
CA LEU A 31 0.14 6.92 -0.98
C LEU A 31 -1.33 6.79 -0.63
N HIS A 32 -2.14 6.41 -1.59
CA HIS A 32 -3.53 6.06 -1.42
C HIS A 32 -3.91 5.00 -2.45
N ARG A 33 -5.12 4.49 -2.35
CA ARG A 33 -5.58 3.40 -3.19
C ARG A 33 -6.90 3.79 -3.82
N ILE A 34 -6.84 4.19 -5.08
CA ILE A 34 -7.98 4.14 -5.99
C ILE A 34 -7.99 2.73 -6.60
N TYR A 35 -9.06 1.98 -6.33
CA TYR A 35 -9.16 0.56 -6.70
C TYR A 35 -8.76 0.30 -8.16
N PRO A 36 -7.92 -0.72 -8.46
CA PRO A 36 -7.38 -1.75 -7.55
C PRO A 36 -5.95 -1.48 -7.03
N ASP A 37 -5.33 -0.39 -7.46
CA ASP A 37 -3.87 -0.16 -7.39
C ASP A 37 -3.49 0.93 -6.39
N ILE A 38 -2.19 1.06 -6.09
CA ILE A 38 -1.67 2.10 -5.19
C ILE A 38 -1.13 3.27 -6.00
N GLN A 39 -1.58 4.49 -5.70
CA GLN A 39 -1.10 5.73 -6.31
C GLN A 39 -0.44 6.65 -5.28
N ILE A 40 0.25 7.69 -5.79
CA ILE A 40 0.90 8.72 -4.99
C ILE A 40 0.39 10.12 -5.34
N VAL A 41 0.27 10.94 -4.31
CA VAL A 41 -0.06 12.37 -4.40
C VAL A 41 1.09 13.19 -3.85
N TYR A 42 1.43 14.29 -4.52
CA TYR A 42 2.41 15.28 -4.07
C TYR A 42 1.78 16.67 -3.96
N PHE A 43 2.07 17.40 -2.88
CA PHE A 43 1.52 18.74 -2.64
C PHE A 43 2.41 19.57 -1.71
N ASN A 44 2.29 20.91 -1.73
CA ASN A 44 2.99 21.77 -0.77
C ASN A 44 2.09 22.22 0.39
N ASP A 45 0.84 22.53 0.09
CA ASP A 45 -0.20 22.95 1.03
C ASP A 45 -1.48 22.13 0.78
N ILE A 46 -2.15 21.70 1.83
CA ILE A 46 -3.37 20.88 1.74
C ILE A 46 -4.48 21.56 0.94
N LYS A 47 -4.49 22.90 0.87
CA LYS A 47 -5.44 23.68 0.08
C LYS A 47 -5.31 23.45 -1.43
N GLU A 48 -4.18 22.91 -1.89
CA GLU A 48 -3.98 22.51 -3.29
C GLU A 48 -4.84 21.29 -3.67
N LEU A 49 -5.28 20.48 -2.70
CA LEU A 49 -6.05 19.24 -2.94
C LEU A 49 -7.55 19.51 -3.16
N ASP A 50 -7.87 20.43 -4.07
CA ASP A 50 -9.24 20.79 -4.44
C ASP A 50 -9.83 19.90 -5.55
N ASN A 51 -11.06 20.18 -5.99
CA ASN A 51 -11.72 19.40 -7.04
C ASN A 51 -10.96 19.41 -8.38
N GLY A 52 -10.24 20.50 -8.69
CA GLY A 52 -9.43 20.60 -9.90
C GLY A 52 -8.23 19.66 -9.82
N PHE A 53 -7.53 19.68 -8.69
CA PHE A 53 -6.44 18.74 -8.42
C PHE A 53 -6.89 17.29 -8.55
N TRP A 54 -7.98 16.91 -7.88
CA TRP A 54 -8.45 15.52 -7.91
C TRP A 54 -8.90 15.08 -9.30
N ARG A 55 -9.52 15.98 -10.08
CA ARG A 55 -9.87 15.70 -11.47
C ARG A 55 -8.62 15.42 -12.30
N ASP A 56 -7.60 16.26 -12.18
CA ASP A 56 -6.35 16.11 -12.94
C ASP A 56 -5.54 14.89 -12.49
N HIS A 57 -5.58 14.56 -11.20
CA HIS A 57 -5.01 13.33 -10.63
C HIS A 57 -5.65 12.08 -11.22
N LEU A 58 -6.99 12.05 -11.34
CA LEU A 58 -7.73 10.94 -11.95
C LEU A 58 -7.45 10.81 -13.46
N PHE A 59 -7.36 11.94 -14.19
CA PHE A 59 -6.96 11.89 -15.60
C PHE A 59 -5.52 11.40 -15.80
N SER A 60 -4.66 11.58 -14.79
CA SER A 60 -3.26 11.18 -14.82
C SER A 60 -2.98 9.90 -14.00
N ILE A 61 -4.01 9.12 -13.66
CA ILE A 61 -3.92 8.06 -12.64
C ILE A 61 -2.78 7.09 -12.91
N LYS A 62 -2.60 6.65 -14.16
CA LYS A 62 -1.53 5.72 -14.56
C LYS A 62 -0.13 6.26 -14.30
N LYS A 63 0.08 7.57 -14.48
CA LYS A 63 1.37 8.22 -14.20
C LYS A 63 1.65 8.27 -12.69
N ASN A 64 0.59 8.33 -11.89
CA ASN A 64 0.67 8.41 -10.44
C ASN A 64 0.56 7.03 -9.78
N THR A 65 0.37 5.93 -10.55
CA THR A 65 0.40 4.56 -10.04
C THR A 65 1.82 4.15 -9.69
N VAL A 66 1.98 3.68 -8.46
CA VAL A 66 3.26 3.27 -7.86
C VAL A 66 3.41 1.76 -7.88
N LEU A 67 2.34 1.05 -7.51
CA LEU A 67 2.24 -0.40 -7.65
C LEU A 67 0.94 -0.73 -8.35
N GLU A 68 1.02 -1.66 -9.29
CA GLU A 68 -0.12 -2.35 -9.89
C GLU A 68 -0.22 -3.75 -9.28
N SER A 69 -1.43 -4.28 -9.13
CA SER A 69 -1.61 -5.71 -8.80
C SER A 69 -1.08 -6.58 -9.94
N LYS A 70 -0.19 -7.55 -9.64
CA LYS A 70 0.39 -8.47 -10.64
C LYS A 70 0.55 -9.91 -10.15
N MET A 71 0.65 -10.15 -8.84
CA MET A 71 0.85 -11.49 -8.27
C MET A 71 -0.46 -12.17 -7.85
N HIS A 72 -0.47 -13.50 -7.73
CA HIS A 72 -1.67 -14.26 -7.40
C HIS A 72 -2.30 -13.84 -6.06
N PHE A 73 -1.49 -13.68 -5.00
CA PHE A 73 -1.97 -13.31 -3.66
C PHE A 73 -2.55 -11.88 -3.57
N GLU A 74 -2.37 -11.08 -4.63
CA GLU A 74 -2.82 -9.71 -4.71
C GLU A 74 -3.78 -9.47 -5.89
N ALA A 75 -4.22 -10.53 -6.56
CA ALA A 75 -4.90 -10.48 -7.86
C ALA A 75 -6.24 -9.73 -7.84
N SER A 76 -6.87 -9.55 -6.68
CA SER A 76 -8.10 -8.76 -6.56
C SER A 76 -7.77 -7.27 -6.50
N TYR A 77 -7.00 -6.87 -5.50
CA TYR A 77 -6.50 -5.52 -5.32
C TYR A 77 -5.38 -5.48 -4.29
N ILE A 78 -4.65 -4.36 -4.29
CA ILE A 78 -3.64 -4.02 -3.30
C ILE A 78 -4.03 -2.74 -2.58
N GLY A 79 -3.38 -2.46 -1.45
CA GLY A 79 -3.49 -1.17 -0.79
C GLY A 79 -2.35 -0.94 0.21
N GLY A 80 -2.16 0.33 0.60
CA GLY A 80 -1.18 0.70 1.61
C GLY A 80 -1.55 0.17 3.01
N GLY A 81 -0.76 0.54 4.00
CA GLY A 81 -1.06 0.22 5.39
C GLY A 81 -0.04 0.85 6.32
N CYS A 82 1.22 0.44 6.16
CA CYS A 82 2.32 1.00 6.94
C CYS A 82 2.94 2.21 6.24
N PRO A 83 3.34 3.27 6.97
CA PRO A 83 4.21 4.31 6.44
C PRO A 83 5.47 3.70 5.79
N PRO A 84 5.84 4.12 4.57
CA PRO A 84 7.07 3.63 3.93
C PRO A 84 8.30 3.96 4.79
N ILE A 85 9.21 3.00 4.87
CA ILE A 85 10.42 3.10 5.69
C ILE A 85 11.55 3.55 4.77
N GLU A 86 12.23 4.63 5.14
CA GLU A 86 13.41 5.08 4.42
C GLU A 86 14.58 4.11 4.66
N THR A 87 15.21 3.66 3.59
CA THR A 87 16.41 2.84 3.64
C THR A 87 17.44 3.35 2.63
N LYS A 88 18.70 2.91 2.75
CA LYS A 88 19.74 3.22 1.75
C LYS A 88 19.42 2.65 0.36
N ASP A 89 18.52 1.67 0.29
CA ASP A 89 18.18 0.92 -0.91
C ASP A 89 16.88 1.42 -1.57
N GLY A 90 16.13 2.31 -0.90
CA GLY A 90 14.84 2.82 -1.35
C GLY A 90 13.82 2.97 -0.21
N TRP A 91 12.58 3.27 -0.58
CA TRP A 91 11.45 3.24 0.34
C TRP A 91 10.90 1.82 0.45
N LEU A 92 11.12 1.17 1.59
CA LEU A 92 10.52 -0.13 1.88
C LEU A 92 9.05 0.07 2.27
N MET A 93 8.15 -0.45 1.46
CA MET A 93 6.71 -0.43 1.71
C MET A 93 6.22 -1.82 2.12
N ILE A 94 5.54 -1.88 3.27
CA ILE A 94 4.75 -3.04 3.67
C ILE A 94 3.29 -2.73 3.33
N TYR A 95 2.70 -3.52 2.44
CA TYR A 95 1.38 -3.30 1.86
C TYR A 95 0.51 -4.54 2.06
N HIS A 96 -0.80 -4.43 1.81
CA HIS A 96 -1.69 -5.59 1.78
C HIS A 96 -2.05 -5.97 0.35
N GLY A 97 -2.12 -7.27 0.09
CA GLY A 97 -2.63 -7.85 -1.16
C GLY A 97 -3.84 -8.72 -0.87
N VAL A 98 -4.84 -8.67 -1.76
CA VAL A 98 -6.07 -9.43 -1.62
C VAL A 98 -6.19 -10.47 -2.73
N GLU A 99 -6.26 -11.73 -2.33
CA GLU A 99 -6.54 -12.87 -3.20
C GLU A 99 -8.06 -13.12 -3.25
N ASP A 100 -8.62 -13.29 -4.45
CA ASP A 100 -10.00 -13.69 -4.65
C ASP A 100 -10.09 -15.21 -4.82
N THR A 101 -10.60 -15.91 -3.79
CA THR A 101 -10.73 -17.37 -3.78
C THR A 101 -12.20 -17.77 -3.85
N HIS A 102 -12.47 -19.05 -4.15
CA HIS A 102 -13.83 -19.59 -4.13
C HIS A 102 -14.50 -19.50 -2.73
N HIS A 103 -13.71 -19.34 -1.67
CA HIS A 103 -14.18 -19.23 -0.28
C HIS A 103 -14.20 -17.78 0.23
N GLY A 104 -14.00 -16.81 -0.66
CA GLY A 104 -13.93 -15.38 -0.34
C GLY A 104 -12.51 -14.84 -0.36
N TYR A 105 -12.36 -13.60 0.12
CA TYR A 105 -11.07 -12.92 0.11
C TYR A 105 -10.11 -13.46 1.17
N VAL A 106 -8.82 -13.54 0.79
CA VAL A 106 -7.70 -13.76 1.71
C VAL A 106 -6.81 -12.52 1.64
N TYR A 107 -6.51 -11.92 2.80
CA TYR A 107 -5.66 -10.74 2.87
C TYR A 107 -4.28 -11.15 3.36
N HIS A 108 -3.28 -10.81 2.57
CA HIS A 108 -1.87 -11.10 2.79
C HIS A 108 -1.09 -9.81 3.01
N ALA A 109 0.04 -9.90 3.70
CA ALA A 109 1.03 -8.84 3.72
C ALA A 109 2.05 -9.04 2.58
N GLY A 110 2.36 -7.98 1.84
CA GLY A 110 3.40 -7.93 0.82
C GLY A 110 4.49 -6.90 1.16
N ALA A 111 5.62 -6.98 0.46
CA ALA A 111 6.70 -6.01 0.59
C ALA A 111 7.25 -5.58 -0.78
N ALA A 112 7.42 -4.27 -0.95
CA ALA A 112 7.97 -3.65 -2.14
C ALA A 112 9.01 -2.59 -1.78
N LEU A 113 9.87 -2.27 -2.73
CA LEU A 113 10.89 -1.23 -2.65
C LEU A 113 10.63 -0.22 -3.76
N LEU A 114 10.50 1.05 -3.39
CA LEU A 114 10.33 2.17 -4.32
C LEU A 114 11.61 3.00 -4.37
N ASP A 115 11.89 3.64 -5.50
CA ASP A 115 13.06 4.49 -5.64
C ASP A 115 13.03 5.67 -4.63
N LEU A 116 14.17 5.98 -4.03
CA LEU A 116 14.27 6.96 -2.96
C LEU A 116 13.95 8.39 -3.42
N ASN A 117 14.35 8.74 -4.65
CA ASN A 117 14.20 10.06 -5.24
C ASN A 117 12.90 10.19 -6.04
N ASP A 118 12.45 9.08 -6.62
CA ASP A 118 11.25 9.00 -7.45
C ASP A 118 10.37 7.80 -7.06
N PRO A 119 9.60 7.89 -5.96
CA PRO A 119 8.79 6.79 -5.46
C PRO A 119 7.70 6.29 -6.42
N THR A 120 7.48 6.91 -7.58
CA THR A 120 6.61 6.35 -8.62
C THR A 120 7.24 5.13 -9.30
N LYS A 121 8.51 4.83 -9.00
CA LYS A 121 9.23 3.68 -9.57
C LYS A 121 9.31 2.55 -8.56
N GLU A 122 8.60 1.46 -8.86
CA GLU A 122 8.83 0.15 -8.27
C GLU A 122 10.23 -0.35 -8.70
N ILE A 123 11.17 -0.43 -7.75
CA ILE A 123 12.52 -0.96 -7.98
C ILE A 123 12.70 -2.36 -7.40
N GLY A 124 11.70 -2.84 -6.66
CA GLY A 124 11.57 -4.25 -6.40
C GLY A 124 10.36 -4.69 -5.61
N ARG A 125 10.01 -5.97 -5.70
CA ARG A 125 8.88 -6.53 -4.94
C ARG A 125 9.01 -8.04 -4.71
N LEU A 126 8.50 -8.52 -3.59
CA LEU A 126 8.38 -9.97 -3.37
C LEU A 126 7.37 -10.58 -4.36
N SER A 127 7.70 -11.76 -4.91
CA SER A 127 6.79 -12.51 -5.78
C SER A 127 5.72 -13.30 -5.01
N ASN A 128 5.94 -13.54 -3.72
CA ASN A 128 5.06 -14.24 -2.80
C ASN A 128 4.70 -13.32 -1.61
N PRO A 129 3.64 -13.63 -0.84
CA PRO A 129 3.37 -12.93 0.40
C PRO A 129 4.59 -12.84 1.31
N LEU A 130 4.78 -11.71 1.98
CA LEU A 130 5.69 -11.63 3.12
C LEU A 130 5.19 -12.53 4.25
N PHE A 131 3.89 -12.50 4.52
CA PHE A 131 3.19 -13.48 5.37
C PHE A 131 1.69 -13.51 5.05
N SER A 132 1.06 -14.61 5.41
CA SER A 132 -0.36 -14.91 5.17
C SER A 132 -1.06 -15.30 6.48
N PRO A 133 -2.40 -15.34 6.53
CA PRO A 133 -3.13 -15.90 7.67
C PRO A 133 -2.82 -17.39 7.82
N GLU A 134 -2.18 -17.78 8.92
CA GLU A 134 -1.79 -19.16 9.20
C GLU A 134 -2.38 -19.67 10.51
N LEU A 135 -2.42 -18.81 11.52
CA LEU A 135 -2.89 -19.12 12.85
C LEU A 135 -4.42 -19.06 12.91
N GLU A 136 -5.04 -19.88 13.77
CA GLU A 136 -6.50 -19.95 13.88
C GLU A 136 -7.16 -18.59 14.15
N TRP A 137 -6.48 -17.72 14.91
CA TRP A 137 -6.97 -16.37 15.23
C TRP A 137 -6.77 -15.34 14.11
N GLU A 138 -6.04 -15.68 13.05
CA GLU A 138 -5.93 -14.90 11.81
C GLU A 138 -6.93 -15.40 10.76
N LYS A 139 -7.25 -16.69 10.80
CA LYS A 139 -8.21 -17.34 9.91
C LYS A 139 -9.66 -17.13 10.34
N GLN A 140 -9.94 -16.98 11.64
CA GLN A 140 -11.30 -16.91 12.18
C GLN A 140 -11.55 -15.66 13.02
N GLY A 141 -12.51 -14.83 12.60
CA GLY A 141 -12.84 -13.60 13.31
C GLY A 141 -14.09 -12.89 12.77
N THR A 142 -14.07 -11.56 12.78
CA THR A 142 -15.15 -10.75 12.20
C THR A 142 -15.12 -10.86 10.67
N VAL A 143 -13.92 -10.84 10.11
CA VAL A 143 -13.62 -11.17 8.72
C VAL A 143 -12.59 -12.29 8.75
N ASN A 144 -12.86 -13.40 8.08
CA ASN A 144 -11.96 -14.55 8.07
C ASN A 144 -10.76 -14.31 7.14
N ASN A 145 -9.65 -15.00 7.42
CA ASN A 145 -8.45 -15.01 6.58
C ASN A 145 -7.87 -13.61 6.33
N VAL A 146 -7.66 -12.85 7.41
CA VAL A 146 -7.10 -11.50 7.32
C VAL A 146 -5.82 -11.37 8.12
N VAL A 147 -4.74 -10.97 7.45
CA VAL A 147 -3.63 -10.23 8.06
C VAL A 147 -3.48 -8.89 7.36
N PHE A 148 -3.58 -7.79 8.11
CA PHE A 148 -3.63 -6.44 7.55
C PHE A 148 -2.57 -5.55 8.23
N PRO A 149 -1.38 -5.35 7.62
CA PRO A 149 -0.30 -4.56 8.21
C PRO A 149 -0.68 -3.08 8.29
N THR A 150 -0.51 -2.46 9.47
CA THR A 150 -0.89 -1.05 9.71
C THR A 150 0.17 -0.21 10.39
N GLY A 151 1.22 -0.83 10.94
CA GLY A 151 2.32 -0.10 11.57
C GLY A 151 3.61 -0.88 11.59
N THR A 152 4.73 -0.15 11.55
CA THR A 152 6.06 -0.74 11.63
C THR A 152 6.93 0.00 12.64
N ILE A 153 7.85 -0.74 13.27
CA ILE A 153 8.90 -0.19 14.12
C ILE A 153 10.22 -0.85 13.71
N LEU A 154 11.23 -0.05 13.35
CA LEU A 154 12.58 -0.54 13.11
C LEU A 154 13.43 -0.35 14.38
N LYS A 155 13.96 -1.43 14.93
CA LYS A 155 14.85 -1.42 16.09
C LYS A 155 16.14 -2.18 15.77
N GLY A 156 17.22 -1.43 15.55
CA GLY A 156 18.44 -2.00 14.99
C GLY A 156 18.16 -2.54 13.59
N GLU A 157 18.42 -3.83 13.36
CA GLU A 157 18.14 -4.49 12.08
C GLU A 157 16.80 -5.24 12.07
N MET A 158 16.08 -5.26 13.18
CA MET A 158 14.79 -5.96 13.28
C MET A 158 13.64 -5.01 12.96
N LEU A 159 12.89 -5.37 11.93
CA LEU A 159 11.63 -4.74 11.56
C LEU A 159 10.47 -5.47 12.22
N TYR A 160 9.75 -4.78 13.10
CA TYR A 160 8.50 -5.25 13.69
C TYR A 160 7.33 -4.73 12.86
N ILE A 161 6.43 -5.62 12.46
CA ILE A 161 5.25 -5.32 11.65
C ILE A 161 4.01 -5.63 12.48
N TYR A 162 3.28 -4.60 12.88
CA TYR A 162 2.00 -4.71 13.59
C TYR A 162 0.87 -4.81 12.57
N TYR A 163 0.00 -5.80 12.75
CA TYR A 163 -1.08 -6.09 11.82
C TYR A 163 -2.39 -6.42 12.54
N GLY A 164 -3.51 -6.02 11.94
CA GLY A 164 -4.82 -6.52 12.31
C GLY A 164 -5.01 -7.95 11.83
N ALA A 165 -5.62 -8.79 12.66
CA ALA A 165 -5.88 -10.18 12.36
C ALA A 165 -7.36 -10.52 12.53
N ALA A 166 -7.92 -11.10 11.48
CA ALA A 166 -9.32 -11.48 11.36
C ALA A 166 -10.33 -10.39 11.81
N ASP A 167 -9.98 -9.10 11.62
CA ASP A 167 -10.70 -7.92 12.11
C ASP A 167 -11.12 -8.02 13.58
N LYS A 168 -10.25 -8.60 14.41
CA LYS A 168 -10.55 -8.91 15.82
C LYS A 168 -9.38 -8.76 16.77
N ARG A 169 -8.15 -8.95 16.29
CA ARG A 169 -6.94 -8.93 17.12
C ARG A 169 -5.82 -8.13 16.46
N ILE A 170 -4.77 -7.87 17.21
CA ILE A 170 -3.52 -7.29 16.72
C ILE A 170 -2.41 -8.31 16.96
N GLY A 171 -1.63 -8.60 15.92
CA GLY A 171 -0.42 -9.40 15.95
C GLY A 171 0.83 -8.56 15.71
N VAL A 172 2.00 -9.17 15.93
CA VAL A 172 3.30 -8.62 15.50
C VAL A 172 4.12 -9.73 14.84
N ALA A 173 4.62 -9.45 13.64
CA ALA A 173 5.62 -10.26 12.96
C ALA A 173 6.97 -9.52 13.00
N GLU A 174 8.07 -10.27 12.99
CA GLU A 174 9.42 -9.68 12.96
C GLU A 174 10.26 -10.29 11.84
N VAL A 175 11.10 -9.46 11.22
CA VAL A 175 12.02 -9.88 10.16
C VAL A 175 13.27 -9.01 10.20
N ASN A 176 14.43 -9.58 9.85
CA ASN A 176 15.62 -8.77 9.63
C ASN A 176 15.45 -7.94 8.35
N ILE A 177 15.57 -6.61 8.46
CA ILE A 177 15.31 -5.70 7.33
C ILE A 177 16.29 -5.90 6.17
N ASN A 178 17.55 -6.25 6.45
CA ASN A 178 18.56 -6.47 5.43
C ASN A 178 18.28 -7.75 4.63
N GLU A 179 17.81 -8.81 5.32
CA GLU A 179 17.39 -10.06 4.67
C GLU A 179 16.16 -9.81 3.78
N LEU A 180 15.15 -9.10 4.29
CA LEU A 180 13.96 -8.75 3.52
C LEU A 180 14.30 -7.96 2.25
N ILE A 181 15.11 -6.91 2.35
CA ILE A 181 15.55 -6.12 1.19
C ILE A 181 16.38 -6.98 0.23
N GLY A 182 17.22 -7.87 0.76
CA GLY A 182 17.97 -8.84 -0.02
C GLY A 182 17.06 -9.73 -0.86
N GLU A 183 16.01 -10.30 -0.27
CA GLU A 183 15.04 -11.13 -0.97
C GLU A 183 14.24 -10.33 -2.00
N ILE A 184 13.77 -9.13 -1.66
CA ILE A 184 13.07 -8.24 -2.59
C ILE A 184 13.92 -8.00 -3.85
N LYS A 185 15.22 -7.74 -3.70
CA LYS A 185 16.12 -7.47 -4.82
C LYS A 185 16.33 -8.70 -5.72
N LYS A 186 16.41 -9.90 -5.13
CA LYS A 186 16.53 -11.16 -5.88
C LYS A 186 15.29 -11.46 -6.72
N SER A 187 14.11 -11.09 -6.24
CA SER A 187 12.84 -11.33 -6.98
C SER A 187 12.69 -10.48 -8.25
N ASN A 188 13.53 -9.45 -8.49
CA ASN A 188 13.48 -8.64 -9.73
C ASN A 188 14.62 -8.92 -10.71
N SER A 189 15.54 -9.80 -10.35
CA SER A 189 16.61 -10.30 -11.23
C SER A 189 16.20 -11.59 -11.89
#